data_AF-A0A8J3F4T9-F1
#
_entry.id   AF-A0A8J3F4T9-F1
#
_cell.length_a   1.000
_cell.length_b   1.000
_cell.length_c   1.000
_cell.angle_alpha   90.00
_cell.angle_beta   90.00
_cell.angle_gamma   90.00
#
_symmetry.space_group_name_H-M   'P 1'
#
loop_
_entity.id
_entity.type
_entity.pdbx_description
1 polymer ?
#
loop_
_entity_poly.entity_id
_entity_poly.type
_entity_poly.pdbx_seq_one_letter_code
_entity_poly.pdbx_strand_id
1 'polypeptide(L)'
;MTIILTDQPNPLYYLDNFRRVLDWITQRYSDLLVSEEQDFIERFSRLPQVSQALLVRMVMRKGTLFRSSKLRYDEIGCSDAAVQPLIAQGWVVPNPVISIEELFGLLKKAEVLDTFKFETHAKSARKADLLEHVRDTFSESRAFSAWSTRLDDKVYQVCITNWCERLRLMFFGNLHQNWSEFVLSDLGIYRYEQVELTDTARGFLSRQDVDDYLHLHNCRECFDQGEALDDILSKIPNTPSTNPWIESRRNKLLFKLAYQYERCGETDTALTIYRQCRYPGARLRQIRVLERCHEIDAAYTLAQLASQIPESEAEHQSLQRILPRLIKKRGLVKHLPVKRAAIEQFNLVLPYPAQPTSVEHLVCKHYSCERAPTLYVENTLINSLFGLLCWPAIFAPLPGAFFHPFHHGPADLHSPDFYSRRAVLFDACLAQLDSDAYRDAILQTFHTKHGIQSPFVFWHAMDEALLTLALSCLPAAHLRKWFERILLDIPSNRSGFPDLIQFWPQENRYRMLEVKGPRDRLQDNQIRWLEYCVAHAMPVAVCYVQWEEAA
;
A
#
# COMPACT_ATOMS: atom_id res chain seq x y z
N MET A 1 -0.49 -11.58 -14.69
CA MET A 1 -1.56 -11.71 -15.69
C MET A 1 -1.08 -10.95 -16.93
N THR A 2 -0.66 -11.67 -17.96
CA THR A 2 -0.18 -11.04 -19.20
C THR A 2 -1.41 -10.54 -19.94
N ILE A 3 -1.71 -9.24 -19.79
CA ILE A 3 -2.75 -8.60 -20.59
C ILE A 3 -2.23 -8.62 -22.03
N ILE A 4 -2.84 -9.46 -22.87
CA ILE A 4 -2.60 -9.43 -24.31
C ILE A 4 -3.34 -8.19 -24.81
N LEU A 5 -2.57 -7.13 -25.07
CA LEU A 5 -3.03 -5.86 -25.61
C LEU A 5 -3.27 -6.02 -27.11
N THR A 6 -4.46 -6.48 -27.47
CA THR A 6 -4.99 -6.35 -28.83
C THR A 6 -5.61 -4.95 -28.95
N ASP A 7 -5.09 -4.09 -29.83
CA ASP A 7 -5.52 -2.70 -30.13
C ASP A 7 -5.06 -1.57 -29.19
N GLN A 8 -3.75 -1.40 -29.03
CA GLN A 8 -3.21 -0.03 -28.94
C GLN A 8 -2.77 0.42 -30.34
N PRO A 9 -3.32 1.54 -30.87
CA PRO A 9 -3.07 1.97 -32.26
C PRO A 9 -1.62 2.39 -32.53
N ASN A 10 -0.84 2.68 -31.48
CA ASN A 10 0.57 3.02 -31.58
C ASN A 10 1.45 1.93 -30.96
N PRO A 11 2.24 1.16 -31.73
CA PRO A 11 3.10 0.10 -31.20
C PRO A 11 4.23 0.63 -30.29
N LEU A 12 4.53 1.94 -30.34
CA LEU A 12 5.57 2.60 -29.55
C LEU A 12 5.01 3.41 -28.36
N TYR A 13 3.77 3.19 -27.95
CA TYR A 13 3.12 3.91 -26.84
C TYR A 13 4.00 4.00 -25.57
N TYR A 14 4.72 2.92 -25.25
CA TYR A 14 5.57 2.85 -24.06
C TYR A 14 6.77 3.79 -24.14
N LEU A 15 7.30 4.03 -25.35
CA LEU A 15 8.37 4.98 -25.59
C LEU A 15 7.85 6.41 -25.44
N ASP A 16 6.66 6.71 -25.96
CA ASP A 16 6.05 8.03 -25.85
C ASP A 16 5.72 8.37 -24.39
N ASN A 17 5.25 7.39 -23.62
CA ASN A 17 5.05 7.52 -22.18
C ASN A 17 6.36 7.80 -21.44
N PHE A 18 7.44 7.08 -21.78
CA PHE A 18 8.76 7.32 -21.18
C PHE A 18 9.28 8.72 -21.53
N ARG A 19 9.15 9.17 -22.79
CA ARG A 19 9.51 10.54 -23.20
C ARG A 19 8.72 11.59 -22.43
N ARG A 20 7.41 11.41 -22.29
CA ARG A 20 6.56 12.30 -21.48
C ARG A 20 7.02 12.40 -20.03
N VAL A 21 7.49 11.29 -19.45
CA VAL A 21 8.08 11.31 -18.10
C VAL A 21 9.37 12.13 -18.07
N LEU A 22 10.27 11.92 -19.03
CA LEU A 22 11.52 12.68 -19.10
C LEU A 22 11.23 14.18 -19.23
N ASP A 23 10.31 14.57 -20.13
CA ASP A 23 9.90 15.96 -20.30
C ASP A 23 9.30 16.54 -19.01
N TRP A 24 8.45 15.78 -18.32
CA TRP A 24 7.86 16.17 -17.04
C TRP A 24 8.93 16.46 -15.98
N ILE A 25 9.94 15.59 -15.90
CA ILE A 25 11.05 15.71 -14.96
C ILE A 25 11.92 16.90 -15.31
N THR A 26 12.29 17.07 -16.59
CA THR A 26 13.09 18.21 -17.05
C THR A 26 12.41 19.54 -16.74
N GLN A 27 11.08 19.63 -16.87
CA GLN A 27 10.34 20.87 -16.59
C GLN A 27 10.27 21.22 -15.10
N ARG A 28 10.20 20.22 -14.20
CA ARG A 28 9.83 20.43 -12.78
C ARG A 28 10.97 20.18 -11.78
N TYR A 29 11.99 19.45 -12.22
CA TYR A 29 13.05 18.94 -11.36
C TYR A 29 14.46 19.20 -11.92
N SER A 30 14.61 20.09 -12.91
CA SER A 30 15.93 20.39 -13.49
C SER A 30 16.98 20.79 -12.44
N ASP A 31 16.55 21.47 -11.38
CA ASP A 31 17.35 21.88 -10.22
C ASP A 31 17.77 20.73 -9.29
N LEU A 32 17.10 19.57 -9.38
CA LEU A 32 17.39 18.37 -8.57
C LEU A 32 18.25 17.34 -9.31
N LEU A 33 18.40 17.49 -10.63
CA LEU A 33 19.21 16.59 -11.46
C LEU A 33 20.69 16.98 -11.44
N VAL A 34 21.58 15.99 -11.35
CA VAL A 34 23.02 16.21 -11.57
C VAL A 34 23.35 16.17 -13.06
N SER A 35 24.54 16.66 -13.42
CA SER A 35 25.00 16.76 -14.81
C SER A 35 24.87 15.43 -15.56
N GLU A 36 25.23 14.30 -14.94
CA GLU A 36 25.15 12.98 -15.58
C GLU A 36 23.70 12.57 -15.90
N GLU A 37 22.74 12.95 -15.06
CA GLU A 37 21.31 12.65 -15.26
C GLU A 37 20.70 13.56 -16.32
N GLN A 38 21.11 14.84 -16.36
CA GLN A 38 20.73 15.77 -17.42
C GLN A 38 21.30 15.31 -18.78
N ASP A 39 22.58 14.93 -18.81
CA ASP A 39 23.26 14.35 -19.97
C ASP A 39 22.55 13.09 -20.47
N PHE A 40 22.10 12.23 -19.56
CA PHE A 40 21.33 11.04 -19.93
C PHE A 40 20.06 11.40 -20.71
N ILE A 41 19.26 12.34 -20.19
CA ILE A 41 18.00 12.78 -20.82
C ILE A 41 18.28 13.37 -22.21
N GLU A 42 19.27 14.25 -22.31
CA GLU A 42 19.66 14.89 -23.57
C GLU A 42 20.13 13.86 -24.59
N ARG A 43 21.06 12.97 -24.21
CA ARG A 43 21.60 11.93 -25.11
C ARG A 43 20.52 10.92 -25.51
N PHE A 44 19.58 10.61 -24.62
CA PHE A 44 18.50 9.67 -24.92
C PHE A 44 17.62 10.21 -26.05
N SER A 45 17.29 11.51 -26.01
CA SER A 45 16.50 12.17 -27.05
C SER A 45 17.14 12.12 -28.44
N ARG A 46 18.48 12.06 -28.51
CA ARG A 46 19.28 12.02 -29.76
C ARG A 46 19.48 10.62 -30.33
N LEU A 47 19.16 9.56 -29.59
CA LEU A 47 19.33 8.19 -30.10
C LEU A 47 18.32 7.88 -31.21
N PRO A 48 18.62 6.91 -32.10
CA PRO A 48 17.63 6.36 -33.01
C PRO A 48 16.40 5.86 -32.25
N GLN A 49 15.19 6.06 -32.80
CA GLN A 49 13.93 5.69 -32.16
C GLN A 49 13.90 4.21 -31.74
N VAL A 50 14.42 3.32 -32.60
CA VAL A 50 14.49 1.88 -32.32
C VAL A 50 15.40 1.56 -31.12
N SER A 51 16.48 2.31 -30.92
CA SER A 51 17.36 2.17 -29.77
C SER A 51 16.73 2.69 -28.49
N GLN A 52 16.04 3.84 -28.56
CA GLN A 52 15.25 4.35 -27.44
C GLN A 52 14.18 3.33 -27.03
N ALA A 53 13.43 2.80 -28.01
CA ALA A 53 12.40 1.79 -27.80
C ALA A 53 12.96 0.52 -27.15
N LEU A 54 14.12 0.03 -27.61
CA LEU A 54 14.74 -1.17 -27.05
C LEU A 54 15.14 -0.94 -25.59
N LEU A 55 15.75 0.21 -25.27
CA LEU A 55 16.13 0.54 -23.90
C LEU A 55 14.92 0.57 -22.98
N VAL A 56 13.83 1.24 -23.38
CA VAL A 56 12.61 1.31 -22.58
C VAL A 56 12.00 -0.08 -22.38
N ARG A 57 11.98 -0.94 -23.41
CA ARG A 57 11.55 -2.34 -23.28
C ARG A 57 12.37 -3.10 -22.24
N MET A 58 13.69 -2.90 -22.19
CA MET A 58 14.54 -3.56 -21.21
C MET A 58 14.29 -3.00 -19.79
N VAL A 59 14.18 -1.67 -19.63
CA VAL A 59 13.90 -1.00 -18.35
C VAL A 59 12.54 -1.37 -17.76
N MET A 60 11.52 -1.56 -18.59
CA MET A 60 10.18 -1.95 -18.13
C MET A 60 10.05 -3.43 -17.75
N ARG A 61 11.02 -4.28 -18.12
CA ARG A 61 11.03 -5.70 -17.79
C ARG A 61 11.74 -5.95 -16.47
N LYS A 62 11.36 -7.03 -15.78
CA LYS A 62 12.00 -7.45 -14.55
C LYS A 62 13.44 -7.92 -14.81
N GLY A 63 14.38 -7.43 -14.01
CA GLY A 63 15.80 -7.80 -14.05
C GLY A 63 16.64 -6.87 -14.94
N THR A 64 17.96 -7.04 -14.90
CA THR A 64 18.92 -6.22 -15.66
C THR A 64 19.60 -6.99 -16.80
N LEU A 65 19.54 -8.33 -16.77
CA LEU A 65 20.18 -9.23 -17.72
C LEU A 65 19.16 -9.78 -18.72
N PHE A 66 19.45 -9.61 -20.01
CA PHE A 66 18.55 -10.00 -21.09
C PHE A 66 19.29 -10.77 -22.17
N ARG A 67 18.76 -11.95 -22.53
CA ARG A 67 19.21 -12.70 -23.71
C ARG A 67 18.72 -12.02 -24.99
N SER A 68 19.59 -11.87 -25.98
CA SER A 68 19.24 -11.28 -27.29
C SER A 68 18.09 -12.04 -27.94
N SER A 69 18.12 -13.38 -27.86
CA SER A 69 17.04 -14.23 -28.38
C SER A 69 15.64 -13.94 -27.78
N LYS A 70 15.59 -13.28 -26.61
CA LYS A 70 14.38 -12.89 -25.88
C LYS A 70 14.01 -11.41 -26.01
N LEU A 71 14.77 -10.65 -26.79
CA LEU A 71 14.48 -9.27 -27.17
C LEU A 71 14.03 -9.27 -28.63
N ARG A 72 12.80 -9.70 -28.90
CA ARG A 72 12.21 -9.71 -30.25
C ARG A 72 10.92 -8.90 -30.22
N TYR A 73 10.93 -7.80 -30.96
CA TYR A 73 9.82 -6.84 -31.05
C TYR A 73 9.71 -6.39 -32.50
N ASP A 74 8.55 -6.58 -33.12
CA ASP A 74 8.34 -6.31 -34.55
C ASP A 74 8.57 -4.83 -34.87
N GLU A 75 8.18 -3.93 -33.96
CA GLU A 75 8.33 -2.48 -34.07
C GLU A 75 9.78 -1.99 -33.94
N ILE A 76 10.69 -2.82 -33.42
CA ILE A 76 12.13 -2.50 -33.26
C ILE A 76 12.97 -3.14 -34.37
N GLY A 77 12.53 -4.29 -34.90
CA GLY A 77 13.28 -5.08 -35.87
C GLY A 77 14.50 -5.76 -35.23
N CYS A 78 15.69 -5.53 -35.78
CA CYS A 78 16.91 -6.21 -35.33
C CYS A 78 17.46 -5.65 -34.01
N SER A 79 17.20 -6.33 -32.90
CA SER A 79 17.68 -5.93 -31.57
C SER A 79 19.21 -5.83 -31.46
N ASP A 80 19.95 -6.71 -32.15
CA ASP A 80 21.41 -6.68 -32.17
C ASP A 80 21.97 -5.40 -32.83
N ALA A 81 21.22 -4.80 -33.77
CA ALA A 81 21.55 -3.51 -34.37
C ALA A 81 21.06 -2.35 -33.49
N ALA A 82 19.83 -2.44 -32.98
CA ALA A 82 19.23 -1.40 -32.15
C ALA A 82 19.95 -1.18 -30.81
N VAL A 83 20.66 -2.20 -30.29
CA VAL A 83 21.43 -2.08 -29.05
C VAL A 83 22.79 -1.38 -29.23
N GLN A 84 23.34 -1.31 -30.45
CA GLN A 84 24.70 -0.75 -30.66
C GLN A 84 24.85 0.70 -30.18
N PRO A 85 23.89 1.62 -30.44
CA PRO A 85 23.96 2.97 -29.89
C PRO A 85 23.89 2.99 -28.35
N LEU A 86 23.19 2.03 -27.73
CA LEU A 86 23.10 1.91 -26.26
C LEU A 86 24.42 1.46 -25.65
N ILE A 87 25.13 0.55 -26.34
CA ILE A 87 26.47 0.10 -25.97
C ILE A 87 27.47 1.25 -26.09
N ALA A 88 27.40 2.04 -27.17
CA ALA A 88 28.26 3.20 -27.37
C ALA A 88 28.10 4.27 -26.28
N GLN A 89 26.90 4.39 -25.69
CA GLN A 89 26.66 5.27 -24.53
C GLN A 89 27.07 4.66 -23.18
N GLY A 90 27.44 3.38 -23.14
CA GLY A 90 27.72 2.65 -21.90
C GLY A 90 26.47 2.29 -21.08
N TRP A 91 25.27 2.44 -21.65
CA TRP A 91 24.01 2.15 -20.95
C TRP A 91 23.66 0.67 -20.95
N VAL A 92 24.22 -0.06 -21.93
CA VAL A 92 24.10 -1.50 -22.04
C VAL A 92 25.49 -2.11 -22.21
N VAL A 93 25.83 -3.08 -21.36
CA VAL A 93 27.08 -3.85 -21.47
C VAL A 93 26.80 -5.16 -22.23
N PRO A 94 27.46 -5.40 -23.37
CA PRO A 94 27.41 -6.69 -24.04
C PRO A 94 28.31 -7.70 -23.33
N ASN A 95 27.90 -8.96 -23.29
CA ASN A 95 28.66 -10.06 -22.69
C ASN A 95 29.12 -9.76 -21.24
N PRO A 96 28.18 -9.42 -20.33
CA PRO A 96 28.50 -9.04 -18.96
C PRO A 96 29.17 -10.18 -18.19
N VAL A 97 29.95 -9.80 -17.18
CA VAL A 97 30.45 -10.73 -16.16
C VAL A 97 29.31 -11.03 -15.21
N ILE A 98 28.93 -12.31 -15.11
CA ILE A 98 27.77 -12.76 -14.34
C ILE A 98 28.13 -13.91 -13.40
N SER A 99 27.41 -14.02 -12.29
CA SER A 99 27.53 -15.13 -11.34
C SER A 99 26.85 -16.40 -11.86
N ILE A 100 27.08 -17.52 -11.16
CA ILE A 100 26.41 -18.80 -11.45
C ILE A 100 24.89 -18.70 -11.21
N GLU A 101 24.44 -17.98 -10.20
CA GLU A 101 23.02 -17.72 -9.91
C GLU A 101 22.36 -16.95 -11.05
N GLU A 102 23.02 -15.90 -11.54
CA GLU A 102 22.54 -15.08 -12.66
C GLU A 102 22.49 -15.88 -13.96
N LEU A 103 23.53 -16.67 -14.25
CA LEU A 103 23.55 -17.59 -15.38
C LEU A 103 22.38 -18.58 -15.30
N PHE A 104 22.17 -19.18 -14.12
CA PHE A 104 21.01 -20.04 -13.89
C PHE A 104 19.72 -19.26 -14.14
N GLY A 105 19.58 -18.00 -13.72
CA GLY A 105 18.44 -17.15 -14.05
C GLY A 105 18.14 -17.05 -15.56
N LEU A 106 19.18 -16.97 -16.39
CA LEU A 106 19.07 -16.77 -17.84
C LEU A 106 18.82 -18.05 -18.65
N LEU A 107 19.36 -19.18 -18.19
CA LEU A 107 19.32 -20.44 -18.93
C LEU A 107 18.02 -21.22 -18.69
N LYS A 108 17.54 -21.94 -19.69
CA LYS A 108 16.52 -22.98 -19.50
C LYS A 108 17.16 -24.18 -18.81
N LYS A 109 16.35 -25.02 -18.16
CA LYS A 109 16.83 -26.23 -17.47
C LYS A 109 17.66 -27.14 -18.42
N ALA A 110 17.22 -27.31 -19.67
CA ALA A 110 17.94 -28.11 -20.65
C ALA A 110 19.34 -27.55 -20.97
N GLU A 111 19.47 -26.22 -21.06
CA GLU A 111 20.75 -25.55 -21.29
C GLU A 111 21.67 -25.70 -20.06
N VAL A 112 21.13 -25.58 -18.83
CA VAL A 112 21.89 -25.85 -17.59
C VAL A 112 22.44 -27.29 -17.58
N LEU A 113 21.60 -28.28 -17.91
CA LEU A 113 22.01 -29.69 -17.93
C LEU A 113 23.15 -29.93 -18.93
N ASP A 114 23.09 -29.32 -20.11
CA ASP A 114 24.15 -29.45 -21.13
C ASP A 114 25.43 -28.68 -20.75
N THR A 115 25.30 -27.43 -20.29
CA THR A 115 26.43 -26.57 -19.91
C THR A 115 27.29 -27.21 -18.82
N PHE A 116 26.67 -27.77 -17.79
CA PHE A 116 27.38 -28.39 -16.65
C PHE A 116 27.52 -29.91 -16.77
N LYS A 117 27.11 -30.48 -17.92
CA LYS A 117 27.17 -31.93 -18.21
C LYS A 117 26.60 -32.80 -17.09
N PHE A 118 25.48 -32.37 -16.51
CA PHE A 118 24.79 -33.15 -15.49
C PHE A 118 24.32 -34.50 -16.07
N GLU A 119 24.48 -35.56 -15.30
CA GLU A 119 24.06 -36.91 -15.70
C GLU A 119 22.54 -37.02 -15.93
N THR A 120 22.13 -38.05 -16.67
CA THR A 120 20.73 -38.27 -17.05
C THR A 120 19.78 -38.39 -15.86
N HIS A 121 20.26 -38.88 -14.71
CA HIS A 121 19.47 -38.99 -13.49
C HIS A 121 19.12 -37.62 -12.86
N ALA A 122 19.90 -36.57 -13.15
CA ALA A 122 19.64 -35.20 -12.69
C ALA A 122 18.54 -34.47 -13.49
N LYS A 123 18.01 -35.08 -14.56
CA LYS A 123 16.92 -34.50 -15.37
C LYS A 123 15.62 -34.28 -14.59
N SER A 124 15.36 -35.06 -13.54
CA SER A 124 14.19 -34.90 -12.67
C SER A 124 14.38 -33.84 -11.58
N ALA A 125 15.62 -33.53 -11.19
CA ALA A 125 15.93 -32.56 -10.12
C ALA A 125 15.45 -31.15 -10.46
N ARG A 126 15.07 -30.34 -9.46
CA ARG A 126 14.66 -28.97 -9.73
C ARG A 126 15.90 -28.12 -10.03
N LYS A 127 15.70 -27.04 -10.78
CA LYS A 127 16.80 -26.14 -11.19
C LYS A 127 17.52 -25.51 -9.98
N ALA A 128 16.82 -25.29 -8.88
CA ALA A 128 17.41 -24.84 -7.62
C ALA A 128 18.34 -25.91 -7.00
N ASP A 129 17.92 -27.18 -7.01
CA ASP A 129 18.74 -28.29 -6.48
C ASP A 129 20.00 -28.50 -7.34
N LEU A 130 19.90 -28.26 -8.66
CA LEU A 130 21.05 -28.27 -9.57
C LEU A 130 22.03 -27.12 -9.29
N LEU A 131 21.52 -25.93 -8.97
CA LEU A 131 22.34 -24.77 -8.63
C LEU A 131 23.18 -25.03 -7.38
N GLU A 132 22.54 -25.58 -6.34
CA GLU A 132 23.22 -25.97 -5.09
C GLU A 132 24.42 -26.90 -5.35
N HIS A 133 24.30 -27.84 -6.29
CA HIS A 133 25.38 -28.78 -6.63
C HIS A 133 26.62 -28.14 -7.25
N VAL A 134 26.45 -27.04 -8.01
CA VAL A 134 27.54 -26.41 -8.76
C VAL A 134 28.04 -25.13 -8.13
N ARG A 135 27.31 -24.56 -7.16
CA ARG A 135 27.59 -23.25 -6.56
C ARG A 135 29.02 -23.15 -6.03
N ASP A 136 29.46 -24.13 -5.26
CA ASP A 136 30.81 -24.11 -4.65
C ASP A 136 31.92 -24.33 -5.68
N THR A 137 31.65 -25.15 -6.71
CA THR A 137 32.61 -25.45 -7.77
C THR A 137 32.79 -24.26 -8.72
N PHE A 138 31.73 -23.48 -8.94
CA PHE A 138 31.69 -22.37 -9.89
C PHE A 138 31.31 -21.05 -9.19
N SER A 139 32.05 -20.72 -8.13
CA SER A 139 31.80 -19.52 -7.32
C SER A 139 32.28 -18.22 -7.96
N GLU A 140 33.19 -18.29 -8.93
CA GLU A 140 33.70 -17.13 -9.64
C GLU A 140 32.74 -16.61 -10.72
N SER A 141 32.64 -15.29 -10.84
CA SER A 141 31.86 -14.66 -11.90
C SER A 141 32.68 -14.60 -13.19
N ARG A 142 32.04 -14.91 -14.32
CA ARG A 142 32.68 -14.96 -15.64
C ARG A 142 31.80 -14.26 -16.68
N ALA A 143 32.41 -13.77 -17.76
CA ALA A 143 31.66 -13.27 -18.91
C ALA A 143 30.69 -14.36 -19.42
N PHE A 144 29.49 -13.99 -19.87
CA PHE A 144 28.49 -14.95 -20.36
C PHE A 144 29.06 -15.96 -21.37
N SER A 145 29.84 -15.49 -22.34
CA SER A 145 30.47 -16.32 -23.37
C SER A 145 31.52 -17.30 -22.83
N ALA A 146 32.07 -17.05 -21.64
CA ALA A 146 33.08 -17.90 -21.00
C ALA A 146 32.48 -19.05 -20.18
N TRP A 147 31.17 -19.05 -19.95
CA TRP A 147 30.49 -20.13 -19.22
C TRP A 147 30.34 -21.41 -20.06
N SER A 148 30.08 -21.27 -21.37
CA SER A 148 30.05 -22.40 -22.30
C SER A 148 30.12 -21.93 -23.74
N THR A 149 30.96 -22.59 -24.54
CA THR A 149 31.06 -22.37 -25.98
C THR A 149 29.86 -22.92 -26.76
N ARG A 150 28.96 -23.67 -26.10
CA ARG A 150 27.74 -24.24 -26.71
C ARG A 150 26.54 -23.30 -26.64
N LEU A 151 26.64 -22.21 -25.89
CA LEU A 151 25.58 -21.22 -25.77
C LEU A 151 25.63 -20.28 -26.98
N ASP A 152 24.79 -20.55 -27.98
CA ASP A 152 24.63 -19.70 -29.17
C ASP A 152 23.60 -18.58 -28.89
N ASP A 153 23.96 -17.65 -28.00
CA ASP A 153 23.16 -16.46 -27.69
C ASP A 153 24.07 -15.33 -27.20
N LYS A 154 23.53 -14.11 -27.14
CA LYS A 154 24.19 -12.95 -26.53
C LYS A 154 23.42 -12.52 -25.29
N VAL A 155 24.13 -12.02 -24.29
CA VAL A 155 23.52 -11.41 -23.11
C VAL A 155 23.90 -9.94 -23.03
N TYR A 156 22.92 -9.13 -22.71
CA TYR A 156 23.03 -7.70 -22.51
C TYR A 156 22.65 -7.38 -21.06
N GLN A 157 23.46 -6.56 -20.39
CA GLN A 157 23.16 -6.00 -19.08
C GLN A 157 22.79 -4.53 -19.21
N VAL A 158 21.66 -4.12 -18.66
CA VAL A 158 21.30 -2.70 -18.53
C VAL A 158 21.99 -2.12 -17.30
N CYS A 159 22.72 -1.01 -17.47
CA CYS A 159 23.54 -0.39 -16.42
C CYS A 159 22.97 0.93 -15.88
N ILE A 160 21.80 1.35 -16.37
CA ILE A 160 21.16 2.63 -15.99
C ILE A 160 19.92 2.46 -15.11
N THR A 161 19.71 1.27 -14.52
CA THR A 161 18.50 0.99 -13.73
C THR A 161 18.34 1.95 -12.57
N ASN A 162 19.43 2.32 -11.90
CA ASN A 162 19.41 3.26 -10.78
C ASN A 162 18.91 4.66 -11.21
N TRP A 163 19.32 5.13 -12.40
CA TRP A 163 18.80 6.38 -12.96
C TRP A 163 17.31 6.25 -13.29
N CYS A 164 16.90 5.15 -13.92
CA CYS A 164 15.50 4.92 -14.26
C CYS A 164 14.60 4.82 -13.02
N GLU A 165 15.07 4.19 -11.94
CA GLU A 165 14.35 4.12 -10.67
C GLU A 165 14.27 5.48 -9.97
N ARG A 166 15.34 6.27 -10.00
CA ARG A 166 15.30 7.66 -9.54
C ARG A 166 14.28 8.48 -10.31
N LEU A 167 14.30 8.43 -11.65
CA LEU A 167 13.35 9.17 -12.48
C LEU A 167 11.91 8.72 -12.21
N ARG A 168 11.69 7.41 -12.02
CA ARG A 168 10.39 6.85 -11.63
C ARG A 168 9.92 7.39 -10.28
N LEU A 169 10.82 7.41 -9.30
CA LEU A 169 10.55 7.98 -7.98
C LEU A 169 10.19 9.46 -8.07
N MET A 170 10.97 10.25 -8.81
CA MET A 170 10.73 11.68 -8.96
C MET A 170 9.40 11.97 -9.67
N PHE A 171 9.01 11.15 -10.63
CA PHE A 171 7.73 11.29 -11.32
C PHE A 171 6.53 10.92 -10.43
N PHE A 172 6.53 9.71 -9.84
CA PHE A 172 5.39 9.21 -9.06
C PHE A 172 5.40 9.62 -7.58
N GLY A 173 6.50 10.18 -7.08
CA GLY A 173 6.70 10.41 -5.64
C GLY A 173 6.80 9.10 -4.83
N ASN A 174 6.88 7.95 -5.49
CA ASN A 174 6.96 6.64 -4.85
C ASN A 174 7.53 5.57 -5.80
N LEU A 175 7.81 4.38 -5.26
CA LEU A 175 8.33 3.23 -6.03
C LEU A 175 7.34 2.06 -6.14
N HIS A 176 6.10 2.19 -5.67
CA HIS A 176 5.10 1.12 -5.86
C HIS A 176 4.38 1.25 -7.21
N GLN A 177 4.19 2.48 -7.70
CA GLN A 177 3.70 2.75 -9.06
C GLN A 177 4.80 2.50 -10.10
N ASN A 178 4.39 2.09 -11.29
CA ASN A 178 5.31 1.79 -12.37
C ASN A 178 4.79 2.34 -13.71
N TRP A 179 5.59 2.20 -14.77
CA TRP A 179 5.28 2.75 -16.09
C TRP A 179 3.99 2.20 -16.73
N SER A 180 3.46 1.08 -16.24
CA SER A 180 2.18 0.54 -16.72
C SER A 180 0.97 1.40 -16.35
N GLU A 181 1.09 2.33 -15.39
CA GLU A 181 0.00 3.25 -15.02
C GLU A 181 -0.50 4.07 -16.22
N PHE A 182 0.42 4.48 -17.11
CA PHE A 182 0.07 5.17 -18.35
C PHE A 182 -0.81 4.28 -19.24
N VAL A 183 -0.42 3.02 -19.41
CA VAL A 183 -1.12 2.05 -20.26
C VAL A 183 -2.50 1.74 -19.71
N LEU A 184 -2.59 1.50 -18.40
CA LEU A 184 -3.86 1.22 -17.73
C LEU A 184 -4.79 2.44 -17.80
N SER A 185 -4.24 3.65 -17.76
CA SER A 185 -5.00 4.89 -17.96
C SER A 185 -5.45 5.08 -19.41
N ASP A 186 -4.57 4.90 -20.39
CA ASP A 186 -4.87 5.08 -21.82
C ASP A 186 -5.93 4.08 -22.32
N LEU A 187 -5.96 2.88 -21.75
CA LEU A 187 -6.98 1.86 -22.02
C LEU A 187 -8.31 2.13 -21.30
N GLY A 188 -8.39 3.18 -20.46
CA GLY A 188 -9.56 3.48 -19.65
C GLY A 188 -9.82 2.49 -18.52
N ILE A 189 -8.90 1.56 -18.24
CA ILE A 189 -9.01 0.60 -17.13
C ILE A 189 -8.94 1.37 -15.81
N TYR A 190 -7.99 2.31 -15.71
CA TYR A 190 -7.92 3.27 -14.62
C TYR A 190 -8.29 4.66 -15.13
N ARG A 191 -9.17 5.34 -14.40
CA ARG A 191 -9.51 6.74 -14.66
C ARG A 191 -9.16 7.52 -13.41
N TYR A 192 -8.34 8.56 -13.54
CA TYR A 192 -7.93 9.42 -12.42
C TYR A 192 -8.64 10.77 -12.48
N GLU A 193 -8.85 11.38 -11.31
CA GLU A 193 -9.41 12.72 -11.22
C GLU A 193 -8.47 13.73 -11.89
N GLN A 194 -9.03 14.63 -12.68
CA GLN A 194 -8.24 15.66 -13.38
C GLN A 194 -8.07 16.85 -12.44
N VAL A 195 -7.05 16.78 -11.60
CA VAL A 195 -6.64 17.88 -10.74
C VAL A 195 -5.72 18.82 -11.54
N GLU A 196 -5.97 20.13 -11.47
CA GLU A 196 -5.10 21.13 -12.09
C GLU A 196 -3.73 21.13 -11.43
N LEU A 197 -2.68 20.89 -12.22
CA LEU A 197 -1.30 20.83 -11.76
C LEU A 197 -0.55 22.08 -12.21
N THR A 198 0.08 22.78 -11.26
CA THR A 198 0.94 23.91 -11.58
C THR A 198 2.30 23.45 -12.12
N ASP A 199 3.05 24.35 -12.74
CA ASP A 199 4.43 24.07 -13.19
C ASP A 199 5.41 23.85 -12.02
N THR A 200 5.01 24.21 -10.81
CA THR A 200 5.77 23.98 -9.57
C THR A 200 5.30 22.72 -8.82
N ALA A 201 4.30 22.00 -9.33
CA ALA A 201 3.76 20.81 -8.69
C ALA A 201 4.77 19.66 -8.77
N ARG A 202 5.47 19.40 -7.65
CA ARG A 202 6.48 18.35 -7.51
C ARG A 202 6.40 17.67 -6.14
N GLY A 203 6.74 16.38 -6.10
CA GLY A 203 6.72 15.57 -4.89
C GLY A 203 7.98 15.73 -4.02
N PHE A 204 9.12 16.09 -4.61
CA PHE A 204 10.39 16.32 -3.91
C PHE A 204 10.85 17.76 -4.06
N LEU A 205 11.36 18.33 -2.97
CA LEU A 205 11.85 19.71 -2.94
C LEU A 205 13.38 19.80 -2.99
N SER A 206 14.08 18.76 -2.56
CA SER A 206 15.54 18.67 -2.62
C SER A 206 16.01 17.34 -3.20
N ARG A 207 17.23 17.32 -3.74
CA ARG A 207 17.86 16.09 -4.21
C ARG A 207 18.10 15.11 -3.06
N GLN A 208 18.50 15.64 -1.90
CA GLN A 208 18.76 14.84 -0.71
C GLN A 208 17.53 14.04 -0.29
N ASP A 209 16.31 14.60 -0.41
CA ASP A 209 15.08 13.85 -0.12
C ASP A 209 14.90 12.63 -1.04
N VAL A 210 15.28 12.75 -2.31
CA VAL A 210 15.24 11.64 -3.28
C VAL A 210 16.27 10.57 -2.90
N ASP A 211 17.48 11.01 -2.52
CA ASP A 211 18.57 10.13 -2.08
C ASP A 211 18.20 9.37 -0.81
N ASP A 212 17.68 10.06 0.19
CA ASP A 212 17.24 9.48 1.46
C ASP A 212 16.09 8.48 1.24
N TYR A 213 15.15 8.81 0.34
CA TYR A 213 14.07 7.87 0.00
C TYR A 213 14.63 6.59 -0.60
N LEU A 214 15.52 6.69 -1.60
CA LEU A 214 16.12 5.54 -2.29
C LEU A 214 16.94 4.70 -1.31
N HIS A 215 17.71 5.36 -0.44
CA HIS A 215 18.50 4.70 0.59
C HIS A 215 17.63 3.90 1.56
N LEU A 216 16.57 4.51 2.11
CA LEU A 216 15.63 3.83 3.00
C LEU A 216 14.85 2.72 2.29
N HIS A 217 14.56 2.88 1.00
CA HIS A 217 13.97 1.81 0.19
C HIS A 217 14.91 0.61 0.06
N ASN A 218 16.18 0.84 -0.26
CA ASN A 218 17.18 -0.22 -0.35
C ASN A 218 17.36 -0.95 0.99
N CYS A 219 17.49 -0.22 2.10
CA CYS A 219 17.52 -0.83 3.43
C CYS A 219 16.28 -1.70 3.70
N ARG A 220 15.12 -1.29 3.18
CA ARG A 220 13.89 -2.06 3.33
C ARG A 220 13.85 -3.31 2.46
N GLU A 221 14.35 -3.24 1.22
CA GLU A 221 14.50 -4.41 0.36
C GLU A 221 15.46 -5.43 0.98
N CYS A 222 16.61 -4.98 1.52
CA CYS A 222 17.53 -5.83 2.30
C CYS A 222 16.80 -6.54 3.45
N PHE A 223 15.97 -5.82 4.20
CA PHE A 223 15.14 -6.40 5.27
C PHE A 223 14.14 -7.44 4.76
N ASP A 224 13.42 -7.14 3.67
CA ASP A 224 12.42 -8.06 3.11
C ASP A 224 13.08 -9.31 2.47
N GLN A 225 14.36 -9.20 2.05
CA GLN A 225 15.18 -10.32 1.55
C GLN A 225 15.83 -11.15 2.67
N GLY A 226 15.72 -10.72 3.93
CA GLY A 226 16.23 -11.45 5.08
C GLY A 226 17.72 -11.25 5.35
N GLU A 227 18.31 -10.13 4.91
CA GLU A 227 19.67 -9.74 5.34
C GLU A 227 19.76 -9.58 6.86
N ALA A 228 20.99 -9.66 7.39
CA ALA A 228 21.24 -9.54 8.82
C ALA A 228 20.76 -8.16 9.35
N LEU A 229 20.05 -8.19 10.48
CA LEU A 229 19.40 -6.99 11.02
C LEU A 229 20.40 -5.89 11.39
N ASP A 230 21.58 -6.27 11.92
CA ASP A 230 22.62 -5.33 12.32
C ASP A 230 23.25 -4.60 11.13
N ASP A 231 23.42 -5.31 10.00
CA ASP A 231 23.91 -4.74 8.75
C ASP A 231 22.91 -3.73 8.17
N ILE A 232 21.61 -4.00 8.30
CA ILE A 232 20.56 -3.06 7.87
C ILE A 232 20.50 -1.86 8.82
N LEU A 233 20.51 -2.09 10.12
CA LEU A 233 20.40 -1.05 11.14
C LEU A 233 21.57 -0.06 11.03
N SER A 234 22.80 -0.55 10.82
CA SER A 234 23.99 0.29 10.66
C SER A 234 23.96 1.18 9.41
N LYS A 235 23.22 0.78 8.36
CA LYS A 235 23.02 1.58 7.16
C LYS A 235 21.98 2.69 7.37
N ILE A 236 21.04 2.56 8.32
CA ILE A 236 19.99 3.58 8.52
C ILE A 236 20.56 4.81 9.23
N PRO A 237 20.33 6.04 8.72
CA PRO A 237 20.80 7.25 9.40
C PRO A 237 20.27 7.36 10.84
N ASN A 238 21.16 7.67 11.78
CA ASN A 238 20.77 7.86 13.19
C ASN A 238 20.08 9.20 13.44
N THR A 239 20.38 10.21 12.62
CA THR A 239 19.76 11.53 12.69
C THR A 239 18.38 11.53 12.03
N PRO A 240 17.33 12.06 12.69
CA PRO A 240 16.03 12.25 12.06
C PRO A 240 16.12 13.13 10.82
N SER A 241 15.31 12.83 9.80
CA SER A 241 15.19 13.70 8.63
C SER A 241 14.36 14.95 8.98
N THR A 242 14.71 16.09 8.40
CA THR A 242 13.90 17.31 8.50
C THR A 242 12.63 17.23 7.66
N ASN A 243 12.59 16.32 6.67
CA ASN A 243 11.42 16.06 5.86
C ASN A 243 10.48 15.06 6.58
N PRO A 244 9.27 15.47 6.99
CA PRO A 244 8.37 14.63 7.77
C PRO A 244 7.99 13.32 7.06
N TRP A 245 7.91 13.32 5.73
CA TRP A 245 7.56 12.14 4.97
C TRP A 245 8.70 11.12 4.94
N ILE A 246 9.94 11.57 4.74
CA ILE A 246 11.13 10.72 4.82
C ILE A 246 11.32 10.19 6.24
N GLU A 247 11.12 11.02 7.25
CA GLU A 247 11.21 10.61 8.66
C GLU A 247 10.12 9.59 9.03
N SER A 248 8.90 9.73 8.49
CA SER A 248 7.84 8.72 8.64
C SER A 248 8.25 7.37 8.04
N ARG A 249 8.89 7.36 6.86
CA ARG A 249 9.41 6.13 6.24
C ARG A 249 10.53 5.51 7.07
N ARG A 250 11.46 6.31 7.58
CA ARG A 250 12.54 5.88 8.47
C ARG A 250 11.97 5.26 9.75
N ASN A 251 11.05 5.93 10.42
CA ASN A 251 10.38 5.43 11.62
C ASN A 251 9.63 4.11 11.36
N LYS A 252 8.97 3.98 10.21
CA LYS A 252 8.30 2.72 9.82
C LYS A 252 9.30 1.57 9.65
N LEU A 253 10.47 1.83 9.05
CA LEU A 253 11.52 0.82 8.90
C LEU A 253 12.13 0.43 10.27
N LEU A 254 12.46 1.43 11.10
CA LEU A 254 12.93 1.20 12.48
C LEU A 254 11.94 0.40 13.31
N PHE A 255 10.64 0.70 13.21
CA PHE A 255 9.59 -0.08 13.89
C PHE A 255 9.59 -1.55 13.44
N LYS A 256 9.74 -1.82 12.14
CA LYS A 256 9.82 -3.20 11.61
C LYS A 256 11.05 -3.94 12.12
N LEU A 257 12.20 -3.27 12.13
CA LEU A 257 13.44 -3.84 12.67
C LEU A 257 13.30 -4.14 14.16
N ALA A 258 12.85 -3.18 14.97
CA ALA A 258 12.62 -3.38 16.41
C ALA A 258 11.67 -4.56 16.68
N TYR A 259 10.60 -4.67 15.90
CA TYR A 259 9.68 -5.80 15.99
C TYR A 259 10.34 -7.13 15.64
N GLN A 260 11.23 -7.16 14.65
CA GLN A 260 11.96 -8.38 14.28
C GLN A 260 13.01 -8.77 15.33
N TYR A 261 13.80 -7.81 15.86
CA TYR A 261 14.68 -8.07 17.00
C TYR A 261 13.90 -8.61 18.21
N GLU A 262 12.72 -8.03 18.50
CA GLU A 262 11.85 -8.50 19.57
C GLU A 262 11.41 -9.97 19.38
N ARG A 263 11.16 -10.39 18.14
CA ARG A 263 10.80 -11.77 17.79
C ARG A 263 11.99 -12.73 17.84
N CYS A 264 13.19 -12.25 17.54
CA CYS A 264 14.44 -13.00 17.67
C CYS A 264 14.90 -13.14 19.13
N GLY A 265 14.31 -12.40 20.07
CA GLY A 265 14.67 -12.42 21.49
C GLY A 265 15.66 -11.34 21.91
N GLU A 266 16.16 -10.54 20.95
CA GLU A 266 17.09 -9.43 21.16
C GLU A 266 16.38 -8.20 21.73
N THR A 267 15.95 -8.29 22.99
CA THR A 267 15.08 -7.29 23.62
C THR A 267 15.75 -5.95 23.85
N ASP A 268 17.05 -5.91 24.12
CA ASP A 268 17.76 -4.68 24.46
C ASP A 268 17.90 -3.76 23.23
N THR A 269 18.24 -4.34 22.08
CA THR A 269 18.27 -3.64 20.80
C THR A 269 16.86 -3.20 20.40
N ALA A 270 15.86 -4.08 20.53
CA ALA A 270 14.47 -3.71 20.26
C ALA A 270 13.99 -2.52 21.11
N LEU A 271 14.28 -2.53 22.43
CA LEU A 271 13.94 -1.43 23.34
C LEU A 271 14.66 -0.13 22.98
N THR A 272 15.94 -0.21 22.61
CA THR A 272 16.72 0.96 22.18
C THR A 272 16.07 1.63 20.97
N ILE A 273 15.68 0.84 19.97
CA ILE A 273 15.01 1.37 18.79
C ILE A 273 13.61 1.90 19.13
N TYR A 274 12.78 1.16 19.88
CA TYR A 274 11.43 1.61 20.23
C TYR A 274 11.43 2.93 21.02
N ARG A 275 12.43 3.20 21.87
CA ARG A 275 12.57 4.47 22.62
C ARG A 275 12.73 5.68 21.70
N GLN A 276 13.39 5.51 20.56
CA GLN A 276 13.69 6.59 19.62
C GLN A 276 12.69 6.66 18.46
N CYS A 277 12.00 5.54 18.18
CA CYS A 277 11.00 5.46 17.13
C CYS A 277 9.72 6.24 17.49
N ARG A 278 9.20 7.00 16.53
CA ARG A 278 7.95 7.76 16.63
C ARG A 278 6.83 7.18 15.77
N TYR A 279 7.02 5.98 15.21
CA TYR A 279 5.99 5.31 14.45
C TYR A 279 4.80 4.92 15.36
N PRO A 280 3.54 5.13 14.93
CA PRO A 280 2.37 4.78 15.73
C PRO A 280 2.43 3.34 16.25
N GLY A 281 2.28 3.19 17.57
CA GLY A 281 2.33 1.89 18.25
C GLY A 281 3.73 1.45 18.73
N ALA A 282 4.81 2.15 18.38
CA ALA A 282 6.16 1.88 18.91
C ALA A 282 6.19 1.98 20.45
N ARG A 283 5.58 3.02 21.02
CA ARG A 283 5.47 3.22 22.47
C ARG A 283 4.73 2.07 23.16
N LEU A 284 3.63 1.59 22.57
CA LEU A 284 2.89 0.45 23.08
C LEU A 284 3.71 -0.85 23.05
N ARG A 285 4.49 -1.07 22.00
CA ARG A 285 5.44 -2.20 21.93
C ARG A 285 6.52 -2.08 22.98
N GLN A 286 7.09 -0.89 23.17
CA GLN A 286 8.07 -0.61 24.22
C GLN A 286 7.54 -1.02 25.61
N ILE A 287 6.33 -0.60 25.97
CA ILE A 287 5.69 -0.98 27.25
C ILE A 287 5.59 -2.50 27.39
N ARG A 288 5.18 -3.21 26.32
CA ARG A 288 5.05 -4.67 26.33
C ARG A 288 6.40 -5.38 26.47
N VAL A 289 7.45 -4.88 25.81
CA VAL A 289 8.79 -5.46 25.91
C VAL A 289 9.38 -5.22 27.30
N LEU A 290 9.26 -4.02 27.87
CA LEU A 290 9.66 -3.74 29.25
C LEU A 290 8.96 -4.67 30.25
N GLU A 291 7.65 -4.88 30.08
CA GLU A 291 6.89 -5.81 30.92
C GLU A 291 7.38 -7.27 30.77
N ARG A 292 7.76 -7.69 29.56
CA ARG A 292 8.31 -9.02 29.27
C ARG A 292 9.70 -9.22 29.85
N CYS A 293 10.52 -8.17 29.87
CA CYS A 293 11.84 -8.14 30.51
C CYS A 293 11.79 -7.97 32.04
N HIS A 294 10.60 -8.03 32.63
CA HIS A 294 10.38 -7.84 34.08
C HIS A 294 10.76 -6.43 34.61
N GLU A 295 10.94 -5.44 33.73
CA GLU A 295 11.12 -4.03 34.09
C GLU A 295 9.76 -3.36 34.39
N ILE A 296 9.07 -3.86 35.42
CA ILE A 296 7.67 -3.49 35.70
C ILE A 296 7.51 -2.00 36.03
N ASP A 297 8.44 -1.40 36.78
CA ASP A 297 8.37 0.02 37.14
C ASP A 297 8.54 0.93 35.91
N ALA A 298 9.45 0.59 35.00
CA ALA A 298 9.65 1.33 33.75
C ALA A 298 8.43 1.18 32.82
N ALA A 299 7.90 -0.04 32.67
CA ALA A 299 6.68 -0.30 31.90
C ALA A 299 5.49 0.49 32.45
N TYR A 300 5.32 0.52 33.77
CA TYR A 300 4.23 1.24 34.43
C TYR A 300 4.36 2.75 34.25
N THR A 301 5.55 3.30 34.47
CA THR A 301 5.81 4.74 34.31
C THR A 301 5.49 5.19 32.89
N LEU A 302 5.97 4.44 31.89
CA LEU A 302 5.69 4.74 30.49
C LEU A 302 4.21 4.60 30.15
N ALA A 303 3.53 3.56 30.66
CA ALA A 303 2.11 3.36 30.45
C ALA A 303 1.26 4.47 31.10
N GLN A 304 1.66 5.00 32.26
CA GLN A 304 1.00 6.13 32.89
C GLN A 304 1.14 7.40 32.04
N LEU A 305 2.36 7.72 31.61
CA LEU A 305 2.61 8.86 30.72
C LEU A 305 1.79 8.75 29.43
N ALA A 306 1.79 7.57 28.81
CA ALA A 306 1.01 7.31 27.60
C ALA A 306 -0.50 7.42 27.81
N SER A 307 -1.01 7.13 29.03
CA SER A 307 -2.44 7.24 29.33
C SER A 307 -2.94 8.67 29.52
N GLN A 308 -2.04 9.60 29.89
CA GLN A 308 -2.37 11.02 30.02
C GLN A 308 -2.52 11.68 28.64
N ILE A 309 -1.65 11.32 27.69
CA ILE A 309 -1.68 11.82 26.32
C ILE A 309 -1.45 10.65 25.35
N PRO A 310 -2.52 9.88 25.04
CA PRO A 310 -2.44 8.78 24.08
C PRO A 310 -2.11 9.29 22.68
N GLU A 311 -1.32 8.54 21.92
CA GLU A 311 -1.01 8.80 20.50
C GLU A 311 -2.23 8.55 19.61
N SER A 312 -3.13 7.66 20.04
CA SER A 312 -4.34 7.28 19.31
C SER A 312 -5.36 6.64 20.26
N GLU A 313 -6.61 6.54 19.81
CA GLU A 313 -7.63 5.75 20.53
C GLU A 313 -7.25 4.27 20.65
N ALA A 314 -6.55 3.72 19.65
CA ALA A 314 -6.07 2.33 19.67
C ALA A 314 -5.04 2.10 20.80
N GLU A 315 -4.16 3.07 21.03
CA GLU A 315 -3.24 3.04 22.16
C GLU A 315 -4.00 3.16 23.48
N HIS A 316 -4.94 4.11 23.57
CA HIS A 316 -5.76 4.30 24.78
C HIS A 316 -6.49 3.01 25.18
N GLN A 317 -7.18 2.36 24.23
CA GLN A 317 -7.87 1.08 24.46
C GLN A 317 -6.92 -0.05 24.90
N SER A 318 -5.68 -0.06 24.39
CA SER A 318 -4.66 -1.02 24.81
C SER A 318 -4.15 -0.74 26.22
N LEU A 319 -3.93 0.53 26.57
CA LEU A 319 -3.49 0.96 27.90
C LEU A 319 -4.52 0.62 28.99
N GLN A 320 -5.82 0.70 28.67
CA GLN A 320 -6.88 0.25 29.59
C GLN A 320 -6.77 -1.23 29.99
N ARG A 321 -6.13 -2.08 29.18
CA ARG A 321 -5.85 -3.49 29.48
C ARG A 321 -4.49 -3.67 30.18
N ILE A 322 -3.48 -2.91 29.76
CA ILE A 322 -2.10 -3.03 30.26
C ILE A 322 -1.95 -2.44 31.67
N LEU A 323 -2.48 -1.24 31.92
CA LEU A 323 -2.31 -0.54 33.20
C LEU A 323 -2.81 -1.36 34.39
N PRO A 324 -4.03 -1.95 34.39
CA PRO A 324 -4.48 -2.78 35.50
C PRO A 324 -3.58 -3.99 35.77
N ARG A 325 -3.00 -4.57 34.71
CA ARG A 325 -2.07 -5.70 34.82
C ARG A 325 -0.75 -5.26 35.48
N LEU A 326 -0.21 -4.10 35.08
CA LEU A 326 1.01 -3.54 35.67
C LEU A 326 0.79 -3.10 37.13
N ILE A 327 -0.33 -2.45 37.45
CA ILE A 327 -0.73 -2.08 38.82
C ILE A 327 -0.73 -3.31 39.72
N LYS A 328 -1.35 -4.41 39.28
CA LYS A 328 -1.36 -5.68 40.01
C LYS A 328 0.05 -6.22 40.24
N LYS A 329 0.91 -6.20 39.21
CA LYS A 329 2.31 -6.65 39.33
C LYS A 329 3.14 -5.81 40.31
N ARG A 330 2.78 -4.54 40.52
CA ARG A 330 3.40 -3.64 41.51
C ARG A 330 2.80 -3.77 42.93
N GLY A 331 1.78 -4.60 43.12
CA GLY A 331 1.07 -4.70 44.40
C GLY A 331 0.24 -3.45 44.75
N LEU A 332 -0.05 -2.58 43.78
CA LEU A 332 -0.85 -1.39 43.98
C LEU A 332 -2.36 -1.69 43.92
N VAL A 333 -3.16 -0.87 44.60
CA VAL A 333 -4.62 -1.01 44.61
C VAL A 333 -5.19 -0.72 43.22
N LYS A 334 -6.04 -1.63 42.74
CA LYS A 334 -6.71 -1.50 41.45
C LYS A 334 -7.86 -0.50 41.54
N HIS A 335 -7.87 0.52 40.67
CA HIS A 335 -9.06 1.34 40.45
C HIS A 335 -10.11 0.55 39.65
N LEU A 336 -11.38 0.70 40.02
CA LEU A 336 -12.50 0.05 39.33
C LEU A 336 -12.60 0.61 37.89
N PRO A 337 -12.76 -0.25 36.87
CA PRO A 337 -12.95 0.21 35.51
C PRO A 337 -14.29 0.96 35.37
N VAL A 338 -14.30 1.99 34.53
CA VAL A 338 -15.54 2.68 34.16
C VAL A 338 -16.46 1.69 33.43
N LYS A 339 -17.73 1.61 33.86
CA LYS A 339 -18.73 0.76 33.22
C LYS A 339 -19.02 1.30 31.82
N ARG A 340 -18.73 0.50 30.79
CA ARG A 340 -19.03 0.86 29.40
C ARG A 340 -20.52 0.72 29.12
N ALA A 341 -21.03 1.54 28.20
CA ALA A 341 -22.39 1.38 27.69
C ALA A 341 -22.53 -0.01 27.04
N ALA A 342 -23.67 -0.67 27.29
CA ALA A 342 -23.91 -2.00 26.75
C ALA A 342 -24.16 -1.90 25.24
N ILE A 343 -23.40 -2.65 24.46
CA ILE A 343 -23.69 -2.88 23.04
C ILE A 343 -24.77 -3.96 22.98
N GLU A 344 -25.78 -3.79 22.13
CA GLU A 344 -26.79 -4.82 21.91
C GLU A 344 -26.14 -6.08 21.31
N GLN A 345 -26.43 -7.24 21.89
CA GLN A 345 -25.87 -8.52 21.46
C GLN A 345 -26.95 -9.59 21.50
N PHE A 346 -26.98 -10.46 20.50
CA PHE A 346 -27.91 -11.59 20.46
C PHE A 346 -27.30 -12.78 19.73
N ASN A 347 -27.84 -13.96 20.00
CA ASN A 347 -27.46 -15.19 19.32
C ASN A 347 -28.44 -15.48 18.17
N LEU A 348 -27.93 -15.94 17.04
CA LEU A 348 -28.72 -16.42 15.91
C LEU A 348 -28.31 -17.85 15.62
N VAL A 349 -29.28 -18.77 15.70
CA VAL A 349 -29.08 -20.16 15.32
C VAL A 349 -29.39 -20.30 13.84
N LEU A 350 -28.46 -20.84 13.06
CA LEU A 350 -28.60 -21.09 11.63
C LEU A 350 -28.28 -22.55 11.31
N PRO A 351 -28.92 -23.14 10.28
CA PRO A 351 -28.52 -24.45 9.79
C PRO A 351 -27.08 -24.39 9.26
N TYR A 352 -26.32 -25.46 9.46
CA TYR A 352 -24.97 -25.55 8.89
C TYR A 352 -25.06 -25.52 7.36
N PRO A 353 -24.30 -24.64 6.67
CA PRO A 353 -24.50 -24.43 5.25
C PRO A 353 -24.04 -25.66 4.45
N ALA A 354 -24.89 -26.13 3.52
CA ALA A 354 -24.58 -27.27 2.66
C ALA A 354 -23.41 -26.98 1.68
N GLN A 355 -23.16 -25.70 1.38
CA GLN A 355 -22.03 -25.25 0.57
C GLN A 355 -21.18 -24.25 1.37
N PRO A 356 -19.85 -24.19 1.15
CA PRO A 356 -18.98 -23.22 1.80
C PRO A 356 -19.44 -21.79 1.52
N THR A 357 -20.13 -21.18 2.50
CA THR A 357 -20.68 -19.81 2.43
C THR A 357 -20.22 -19.08 3.68
N SER A 358 -19.86 -17.80 3.55
CA SER A 358 -19.45 -17.01 4.70
C SER A 358 -20.64 -16.78 5.66
N VAL A 359 -20.34 -16.67 6.95
CA VAL A 359 -21.38 -16.51 8.00
C VAL A 359 -22.17 -15.22 7.79
N GLU A 360 -21.49 -14.15 7.40
CA GLU A 360 -22.05 -12.83 7.13
C GLU A 360 -23.08 -12.88 6.00
N HIS A 361 -22.81 -13.63 4.93
CA HIS A 361 -23.77 -13.83 3.83
C HIS A 361 -25.01 -14.62 4.29
N LEU A 362 -24.84 -15.61 5.16
CA LEU A 362 -25.97 -16.37 5.71
C LEU A 362 -26.85 -15.49 6.60
N VAL A 363 -26.26 -14.67 7.46
CA VAL A 363 -26.98 -13.71 8.30
C VAL A 363 -27.68 -12.65 7.44
N CYS A 364 -26.99 -12.13 6.42
CA CYS A 364 -27.55 -11.18 5.46
C CYS A 364 -28.79 -11.77 4.79
N LYS A 365 -28.69 -13.01 4.26
CA LYS A 365 -29.82 -13.72 3.65
C LYS A 365 -30.96 -14.00 4.64
N HIS A 366 -30.65 -14.33 5.89
CA HIS A 366 -31.66 -14.60 6.92
C HIS A 366 -32.51 -13.37 7.24
N TYR A 367 -31.90 -12.19 7.35
CA TYR A 367 -32.60 -10.95 7.70
C TYR A 367 -33.17 -10.17 6.52
N SER A 368 -32.64 -10.37 5.31
CA SER A 368 -33.06 -9.60 4.15
C SER A 368 -34.46 -10.02 3.66
N CYS A 369 -35.35 -9.04 3.57
CA CYS A 369 -36.64 -9.16 2.87
C CYS A 369 -37.01 -7.84 2.19
N GLU A 370 -38.05 -7.81 1.36
CA GLU A 370 -38.44 -6.62 0.60
C GLU A 370 -38.68 -5.36 1.47
N ARG A 371 -39.23 -5.54 2.67
CA ARG A 371 -39.51 -4.42 3.60
C ARG A 371 -38.31 -4.05 4.47
N ALA A 372 -37.35 -4.95 4.60
CA ALA A 372 -36.19 -4.79 5.47
C ALA A 372 -34.91 -5.30 4.78
N PRO A 373 -34.50 -4.71 3.63
CA PRO A 373 -33.33 -5.17 2.90
C PRO A 373 -32.09 -5.11 3.80
N THR A 374 -31.37 -6.24 3.84
CA THR A 374 -30.09 -6.36 4.55
C THR A 374 -28.99 -6.54 3.53
N LEU A 375 -27.90 -5.81 3.70
CA LEU A 375 -26.82 -5.70 2.73
C LEU A 375 -25.48 -5.86 3.43
N TYR A 376 -24.56 -6.57 2.78
CA TYR A 376 -23.17 -6.64 3.20
C TYR A 376 -22.44 -5.42 2.67
N VAL A 377 -21.94 -4.56 3.56
CA VAL A 377 -21.28 -3.29 3.18
C VAL A 377 -19.95 -3.09 3.89
N GLU A 378 -19.78 -3.60 5.11
CA GLU A 378 -18.58 -3.41 5.93
C GLU A 378 -18.08 -1.94 5.88
N ASN A 379 -16.83 -1.73 5.46
CA ASN A 379 -16.22 -0.41 5.36
C ASN A 379 -16.60 0.35 4.07
N THR A 380 -17.34 -0.23 3.14
CA THR A 380 -17.53 0.34 1.80
C THR A 380 -18.54 1.49 1.77
N LEU A 381 -19.69 1.34 2.42
CA LEU A 381 -20.81 2.30 2.31
C LEU A 381 -20.46 3.66 2.94
N ILE A 382 -20.09 3.68 4.21
CA ILE A 382 -19.86 4.94 4.94
C ILE A 382 -18.64 5.70 4.38
N ASN A 383 -17.56 4.98 4.02
CA ASN A 383 -16.43 5.60 3.34
C ASN A 383 -16.84 6.14 1.96
N SER A 384 -17.67 5.42 1.19
CA SER A 384 -18.11 5.91 -0.12
C SER A 384 -18.97 7.16 0.00
N LEU A 385 -19.92 7.21 0.94
CA LEU A 385 -20.72 8.41 1.20
C LEU A 385 -19.85 9.60 1.63
N PHE A 386 -18.84 9.37 2.48
CA PHE A 386 -17.85 10.38 2.84
C PHE A 386 -17.09 10.88 1.60
N GLY A 387 -16.57 9.95 0.79
CA GLY A 387 -15.80 10.26 -0.41
C GLY A 387 -16.60 11.02 -1.47
N LEU A 388 -17.89 10.69 -1.63
CA LEU A 388 -18.79 11.35 -2.56
C LEU A 388 -19.16 12.77 -2.11
N LEU A 389 -19.46 12.96 -0.82
CA LEU A 389 -19.79 14.29 -0.30
C LEU A 389 -18.56 15.21 -0.26
N CYS A 390 -17.43 14.70 0.19
CA CYS A 390 -16.20 15.47 0.41
C CYS A 390 -15.25 15.43 -0.80
N TRP A 391 -15.70 14.98 -1.97
CA TRP A 391 -14.88 14.89 -3.18
C TRP A 391 -14.12 16.18 -3.50
N PRO A 392 -14.75 17.39 -3.45
CA PRO A 392 -14.04 18.64 -3.74
C PRO A 392 -12.90 18.92 -2.75
N ALA A 393 -13.07 18.57 -1.47
CA ALA A 393 -12.03 18.75 -0.46
C ALA A 393 -10.89 17.74 -0.65
N ILE A 394 -11.22 16.46 -0.89
CA ILE A 394 -10.24 15.38 -1.07
C ILE A 394 -9.33 15.65 -2.27
N PHE A 395 -9.89 16.11 -3.39
CA PHE A 395 -9.17 16.38 -4.63
C PHE A 395 -8.80 17.85 -4.84
N ALA A 396 -8.80 18.65 -3.78
CA ALA A 396 -8.39 20.04 -3.84
C ALA A 396 -6.92 20.16 -4.31
N PRO A 397 -6.60 21.05 -5.28
CA PRO A 397 -5.26 21.21 -5.87
C PRO A 397 -4.29 21.95 -4.93
N LEU A 398 -4.08 21.43 -3.73
CA LEU A 398 -3.14 22.02 -2.77
C LEU A 398 -1.69 21.73 -3.15
N PRO A 399 -0.75 22.65 -2.89
CA PRO A 399 0.67 22.42 -3.14
C PRO A 399 1.19 21.12 -2.51
N GLY A 400 1.85 20.28 -3.30
CA GLY A 400 2.41 19.00 -2.86
C GLY A 400 1.39 17.87 -2.65
N ALA A 401 0.08 18.12 -2.79
CA ALA A 401 -0.93 17.07 -2.70
C ALA A 401 -1.03 16.24 -3.99
N PHE A 402 -0.88 16.91 -5.14
CA PHE A 402 -0.91 16.31 -6.47
C PHE A 402 0.24 16.88 -7.32
N PHE A 403 0.97 16.03 -8.01
CA PHE A 403 2.16 16.39 -8.80
C PHE A 403 2.42 15.46 -10.01
N HIS A 404 1.49 14.54 -10.30
CA HIS A 404 1.40 13.80 -11.57
C HIS A 404 -0.07 13.40 -11.86
N PRO A 405 -0.42 12.99 -13.08
CA PRO A 405 -1.82 12.66 -13.42
C PRO A 405 -2.40 11.40 -12.74
N PHE A 406 -1.53 10.50 -12.27
CA PHE A 406 -1.91 9.16 -11.78
C PHE A 406 -2.13 9.06 -10.25
N HIS A 407 -2.73 10.09 -9.63
CA HIS A 407 -3.02 10.07 -8.20
C HIS A 407 -4.35 9.38 -7.89
N HIS A 408 -4.29 8.26 -7.17
CA HIS A 408 -5.49 7.64 -6.58
C HIS A 408 -6.11 8.54 -5.49
N GLY A 409 -5.31 9.38 -4.84
CA GLY A 409 -5.72 10.37 -3.85
C GLY A 409 -4.52 11.29 -3.54
N PRO A 410 -4.71 12.31 -2.70
CA PRO A 410 -3.66 13.28 -2.39
C PRO A 410 -2.49 12.61 -1.63
N ALA A 411 -1.26 13.02 -1.93
CA ALA A 411 -0.05 12.46 -1.31
C ALA A 411 0.00 12.70 0.21
N ASP A 412 -0.64 13.77 0.69
CA ASP A 412 -0.73 14.12 2.11
C ASP A 412 -1.95 13.50 2.83
N LEU A 413 -2.67 12.55 2.23
CA LEU A 413 -3.88 11.94 2.81
C LEU A 413 -3.69 11.38 4.23
N HIS A 414 -2.49 10.90 4.53
CA HIS A 414 -2.14 10.33 5.84
C HIS A 414 -1.30 11.28 6.70
N SER A 415 -1.16 12.54 6.29
CA SER A 415 -0.48 13.56 7.06
C SER A 415 -1.38 14.04 8.22
N PRO A 416 -0.81 14.33 9.41
CA PRO A 416 -1.58 14.87 10.53
C PRO A 416 -2.29 16.20 10.23
N ASP A 417 -1.79 16.97 9.28
CA ASP A 417 -2.34 18.26 8.85
C ASP A 417 -3.26 18.16 7.61
N PHE A 418 -3.57 16.95 7.12
CA PHE A 418 -4.42 16.74 5.94
C PHE A 418 -5.74 17.53 6.02
N TYR A 419 -6.42 17.41 7.17
CA TYR A 419 -7.67 18.10 7.46
C TYR A 419 -7.45 19.61 7.60
N SER A 420 -6.48 20.05 8.42
CA SER A 420 -6.31 21.48 8.73
C SER A 420 -5.96 22.30 7.49
N ARG A 421 -5.21 21.72 6.55
CA ARG A 421 -4.92 22.34 5.24
C ARG A 421 -6.17 22.54 4.35
N ARG A 422 -7.25 21.79 4.62
CA ARG A 422 -8.50 21.76 3.85
C ARG A 422 -9.72 22.09 4.70
N ALA A 423 -9.54 22.63 5.90
CA ALA A 423 -10.61 22.77 6.89
C ALA A 423 -11.83 23.48 6.31
N VAL A 424 -11.62 24.62 5.65
CA VAL A 424 -12.70 25.38 4.98
C VAL A 424 -13.48 24.55 3.95
N LEU A 425 -12.78 23.72 3.16
CA LEU A 425 -13.42 22.89 2.14
C LEU A 425 -14.19 21.72 2.77
N PHE A 426 -13.63 21.08 3.79
CA PHE A 426 -14.33 20.03 4.52
C PHE A 426 -15.55 20.58 5.26
N ASP A 427 -15.41 21.72 5.94
CA ASP A 427 -16.50 22.40 6.63
C ASP A 427 -17.63 22.73 5.65
N ALA A 428 -17.31 23.23 4.45
CA ALA A 428 -18.29 23.48 3.40
C ALA A 428 -18.98 22.20 2.89
N CYS A 429 -18.26 21.09 2.75
CA CYS A 429 -18.85 19.81 2.36
C CYS A 429 -19.77 19.27 3.47
N LEU A 430 -19.33 19.31 4.72
CA LEU A 430 -20.09 18.82 5.87
C LEU A 430 -21.30 19.70 6.18
N ALA A 431 -21.23 21.02 5.93
CA ALA A 431 -22.37 21.93 6.10
C ALA A 431 -23.57 21.57 5.21
N GLN A 432 -23.36 20.84 4.11
CA GLN A 432 -24.48 20.36 3.27
C GLN A 432 -25.39 19.38 4.02
N LEU A 433 -24.89 18.72 5.09
CA LEU A 433 -25.68 17.85 5.97
C LEU A 433 -26.66 18.62 6.87
N ASP A 434 -26.60 19.96 6.90
CA ASP A 434 -27.54 20.80 7.65
C ASP A 434 -28.87 21.03 6.89
N SER A 435 -28.96 20.55 5.65
CA SER A 435 -30.15 20.56 4.81
C SER A 435 -30.24 19.27 3.99
N ASP A 436 -31.28 19.07 3.18
CA ASP A 436 -31.37 17.91 2.28
C ASP A 436 -30.40 17.97 1.08
N ALA A 437 -29.66 19.08 0.89
CA ALA A 437 -28.77 19.29 -0.26
C ALA A 437 -27.65 18.24 -0.39
N TYR A 438 -27.21 17.61 0.72
CA TYR A 438 -26.20 16.56 0.68
C TYR A 438 -26.61 15.35 -0.17
N ARG A 439 -27.92 15.06 -0.28
CA ARG A 439 -28.43 13.92 -1.06
C ARG A 439 -28.15 14.13 -2.54
N ASP A 440 -28.54 15.30 -3.05
CA ASP A 440 -28.32 15.69 -4.44
C ASP A 440 -26.83 15.80 -4.75
N ALA A 441 -26.04 16.35 -3.82
CA ALA A 441 -24.59 16.45 -4.00
C ALA A 441 -23.92 15.08 -4.10
N ILE A 442 -24.30 14.11 -3.25
CA ILE A 442 -23.76 12.75 -3.30
C ILE A 442 -24.13 12.06 -4.62
N LEU A 443 -25.39 12.15 -5.05
CA LEU A 443 -25.84 11.54 -6.31
C LEU A 443 -25.18 12.21 -7.52
N GLN A 444 -25.06 13.54 -7.54
CA GLN A 444 -24.37 14.27 -8.60
C GLN A 444 -22.89 13.87 -8.69
N THR A 445 -22.18 13.78 -7.55
CA THR A 445 -20.80 13.29 -7.53
C THR A 445 -20.74 11.85 -8.03
N PHE A 446 -21.67 10.98 -7.61
CA PHE A 446 -21.71 9.59 -8.05
C PHE A 446 -21.81 9.48 -9.58
N HIS A 447 -22.72 10.22 -10.20
CA HIS A 447 -22.88 10.20 -11.67
C HIS A 447 -21.69 10.81 -12.41
N THR A 448 -21.17 11.96 -11.94
CA THR A 448 -20.11 12.68 -12.65
C THR A 448 -18.73 12.05 -12.47
N LYS A 449 -18.50 11.38 -11.34
CA LYS A 449 -17.20 10.81 -10.96
C LYS A 449 -17.14 9.29 -11.07
N HIS A 450 -18.20 8.64 -11.54
CA HIS A 450 -18.28 7.19 -11.63
C HIS A 450 -17.05 6.56 -12.31
N GLY A 451 -16.44 5.59 -11.62
CA GLY A 451 -15.27 4.85 -12.09
C GLY A 451 -13.94 5.57 -11.95
N ILE A 452 -13.89 6.78 -11.36
CA ILE A 452 -12.65 7.49 -11.08
C ILE A 452 -12.00 6.94 -9.80
N GLN A 453 -10.73 6.57 -9.88
CA GLN A 453 -9.92 6.10 -8.75
C GLN A 453 -10.01 7.05 -7.55
N SER A 454 -10.29 6.51 -6.36
CA SER A 454 -10.56 7.30 -5.16
C SER A 454 -10.19 6.53 -3.89
N PRO A 455 -9.63 7.20 -2.86
CA PRO A 455 -9.24 6.52 -1.62
C PRO A 455 -10.41 6.07 -0.76
N PHE A 456 -11.63 6.53 -1.03
CA PHE A 456 -12.80 6.29 -0.19
C PHE A 456 -13.99 5.66 -0.93
N VAL A 457 -14.13 5.88 -2.24
CA VAL A 457 -15.31 5.43 -2.99
C VAL A 457 -15.07 4.06 -3.61
N PHE A 458 -15.89 3.08 -3.21
CA PHE A 458 -15.83 1.71 -3.67
C PHE A 458 -16.87 1.47 -4.78
N TRP A 459 -16.58 1.93 -6.01
CA TRP A 459 -17.55 1.91 -7.13
C TRP A 459 -18.19 0.55 -7.40
N HIS A 460 -17.45 -0.54 -7.26
CA HIS A 460 -17.97 -1.90 -7.49
C HIS A 460 -18.99 -2.36 -6.45
N ALA A 461 -19.04 -1.70 -5.29
CA ALA A 461 -19.99 -2.01 -4.22
C ALA A 461 -21.19 -1.05 -4.21
N MET A 462 -21.14 0.03 -5.00
CA MET A 462 -22.11 1.12 -4.97
C MET A 462 -22.92 1.17 -6.26
N ASP A 463 -24.24 1.14 -6.12
CA ASP A 463 -25.17 1.48 -7.20
C ASP A 463 -26.16 2.55 -6.73
N GLU A 464 -26.90 3.11 -7.68
CA GLU A 464 -27.85 4.19 -7.41
C GLU A 464 -28.98 3.74 -6.47
N ALA A 465 -29.38 2.47 -6.52
CA ALA A 465 -30.43 1.91 -5.66
C ALA A 465 -29.96 1.86 -4.19
N LEU A 466 -28.75 1.39 -3.94
CA LEU A 466 -28.11 1.39 -2.63
C LEU A 466 -27.94 2.80 -2.10
N LEU A 467 -27.44 3.73 -2.92
CA LEU A 467 -27.25 5.12 -2.50
C LEU A 467 -28.58 5.77 -2.13
N THR A 468 -29.61 5.61 -2.96
CA THR A 468 -30.95 6.14 -2.69
C THR A 468 -31.51 5.58 -1.38
N LEU A 469 -31.41 4.26 -1.19
CA LEU A 469 -31.85 3.57 0.03
C LEU A 469 -31.10 4.04 1.28
N ALA A 470 -29.78 4.21 1.18
CA ALA A 470 -28.95 4.69 2.27
C ALA A 470 -29.30 6.14 2.62
N LEU A 471 -29.45 7.01 1.62
CA LEU A 471 -29.75 8.44 1.81
C LEU A 471 -31.16 8.69 2.37
N SER A 472 -32.12 7.79 2.15
CA SER A 472 -33.45 7.87 2.76
C SER A 472 -33.45 7.41 4.22
N CYS A 473 -32.64 6.40 4.57
CA CYS A 473 -32.68 5.76 5.88
C CYS A 473 -31.62 6.23 6.87
N LEU A 474 -30.51 6.82 6.40
CA LEU A 474 -29.41 7.30 7.25
C LEU A 474 -29.63 8.76 7.65
N PRO A 475 -29.75 9.07 8.96
CA PRO A 475 -29.86 10.45 9.42
C PRO A 475 -28.59 11.26 9.10
N ALA A 476 -28.75 12.49 8.63
CA ALA A 476 -27.63 13.40 8.34
C ALA A 476 -26.73 13.65 9.56
N ALA A 477 -27.31 13.71 10.77
CA ALA A 477 -26.57 13.82 12.02
C ALA A 477 -25.62 12.63 12.26
N HIS A 478 -26.01 11.42 11.86
CA HIS A 478 -25.16 10.23 11.99
C HIS A 478 -24.04 10.23 10.95
N LEU A 479 -24.36 10.61 9.70
CA LEU A 479 -23.36 10.81 8.64
C LEU A 479 -22.28 11.81 9.07
N ARG A 480 -22.69 12.96 9.63
CA ARG A 480 -21.78 13.98 10.17
C ARG A 480 -20.82 13.38 11.19
N LYS A 481 -21.31 12.62 12.16
CA LYS A 481 -20.48 11.98 13.20
C LYS A 481 -19.50 10.96 12.63
N TRP A 482 -19.94 10.13 11.70
CA TRP A 482 -19.03 9.20 11.02
C TRP A 482 -17.94 9.93 10.24
N PHE A 483 -18.29 10.97 9.48
CA PHE A 483 -17.34 11.71 8.66
C PHE A 483 -16.33 12.49 9.50
N GLU A 484 -16.79 13.17 10.56
CA GLU A 484 -15.92 13.82 11.55
C GLU A 484 -14.94 12.82 12.15
N ARG A 485 -15.42 11.64 12.55
CA ARG A 485 -14.57 10.59 13.13
C ARG A 485 -13.56 10.02 12.13
N ILE A 486 -13.94 9.82 10.87
CA ILE A 486 -13.00 9.42 9.81
C ILE A 486 -11.91 10.49 9.65
N LEU A 487 -12.28 11.78 9.62
CA LEU A 487 -11.34 12.90 9.46
C LEU A 487 -10.36 13.06 10.63
N LEU A 488 -10.76 12.69 11.86
CA LEU A 488 -9.87 12.75 13.03
C LEU A 488 -8.63 11.86 12.90
N ASP A 489 -8.78 10.67 12.29
CA ASP A 489 -7.68 9.74 12.04
C ASP A 489 -8.07 8.78 10.90
N ILE A 490 -7.83 9.23 9.66
CA ILE A 490 -8.20 8.48 8.45
C ILE A 490 -7.60 7.06 8.44
N PRO A 491 -6.28 6.86 8.67
CA PRO A 491 -5.70 5.53 8.73
C PRO A 491 -6.40 4.58 9.71
N SER A 492 -6.75 5.07 10.91
CA SER A 492 -7.31 4.21 11.96
C SER A 492 -8.83 4.02 11.86
N ASN A 493 -9.56 5.02 11.38
CA ASN A 493 -11.03 5.07 11.48
C ASN A 493 -11.75 4.71 10.18
N ARG A 494 -11.05 4.55 9.04
CA ARG A 494 -11.64 4.05 7.80
C ARG A 494 -12.02 2.56 7.82
N SER A 495 -11.71 1.85 8.91
CA SER A 495 -11.92 0.40 9.04
C SER A 495 -12.60 0.04 10.36
N GLY A 496 -13.27 -1.11 10.40
CA GLY A 496 -13.97 -1.64 11.58
C GLY A 496 -15.45 -1.24 11.66
N PHE A 497 -16.04 -0.78 10.57
CA PHE A 497 -17.50 -0.66 10.48
C PHE A 497 -18.15 -2.06 10.52
N PRO A 498 -19.39 -2.18 11.03
CA PRO A 498 -20.09 -3.47 11.06
C PRO A 498 -20.29 -4.07 9.67
N ASP A 499 -20.24 -5.40 9.56
CA ASP A 499 -20.35 -6.14 8.29
C ASP A 499 -21.60 -5.80 7.50
N LEU A 500 -22.77 -5.76 8.16
CA LEU A 500 -24.06 -5.61 7.51
C LEU A 500 -24.75 -4.30 7.90
N ILE A 501 -25.60 -3.83 7.00
CA ILE A 501 -26.59 -2.80 7.28
C ILE A 501 -27.97 -3.27 6.84
N GLN A 502 -28.95 -3.12 7.72
CA GLN A 502 -30.36 -3.39 7.45
C GLN A 502 -31.12 -2.07 7.43
N PHE A 503 -31.95 -1.89 6.41
CA PHE A 503 -32.75 -0.68 6.23
C PHE A 503 -34.24 -0.98 6.34
N TRP A 504 -35.02 -0.06 6.89
CA TRP A 504 -36.49 -0.07 6.88
C TRP A 504 -36.96 1.23 6.20
N PRO A 505 -37.13 1.24 4.87
CA PRO A 505 -37.39 2.45 4.09
C PRO A 505 -38.68 3.16 4.50
N GLN A 506 -39.72 2.39 4.82
CA GLN A 506 -41.02 2.95 5.24
C GLN A 506 -40.95 3.68 6.59
N GLU A 507 -39.93 3.37 7.40
CA GLU A 507 -39.70 3.96 8.72
C GLU A 507 -38.56 4.98 8.71
N ASN A 508 -37.86 5.17 7.58
CA ASN A 508 -36.60 5.90 7.48
C ASN A 508 -35.59 5.49 8.58
N ARG A 509 -35.48 4.17 8.82
CA ARG A 509 -34.67 3.60 9.91
C ARG A 509 -33.61 2.65 9.34
N TYR A 510 -32.52 2.50 10.07
CA TYR A 510 -31.49 1.51 9.78
C TYR A 510 -31.01 0.80 11.06
N ARG A 511 -30.21 -0.25 10.87
CA ARG A 511 -29.43 -0.91 11.93
C ARG A 511 -28.17 -1.50 11.31
N MET A 512 -27.02 -1.29 11.91
CA MET A 512 -25.77 -1.96 11.51
C MET A 512 -25.53 -3.19 12.39
N LEU A 513 -25.08 -4.28 11.78
CA LEU A 513 -24.88 -5.57 12.43
C LEU A 513 -23.47 -6.08 12.18
N GLU A 514 -22.73 -6.29 13.26
CA GLU A 514 -21.43 -6.97 13.24
C GLU A 514 -21.67 -8.45 13.48
N VAL A 515 -21.22 -9.31 12.57
CA VAL A 515 -21.51 -10.75 12.59
C VAL A 515 -20.30 -11.50 13.11
N LYS A 516 -20.51 -12.41 14.07
CA LYS A 516 -19.46 -13.25 14.63
C LYS A 516 -19.82 -14.72 14.53
N GLY A 517 -19.00 -15.47 13.80
CA GLY A 517 -19.08 -16.92 13.79
C GLY A 517 -18.70 -17.54 15.16
N PRO A 518 -18.90 -18.85 15.36
CA PRO A 518 -18.77 -19.50 16.67
C PRO A 518 -17.41 -19.37 17.37
N ARG A 519 -16.34 -19.09 16.60
CA ARG A 519 -14.97 -18.95 17.12
C ARG A 519 -14.40 -17.55 16.90
N ASP A 520 -15.18 -16.64 16.33
CA ASP A 520 -14.72 -15.29 16.04
C ASP A 520 -14.97 -14.33 17.21
N ARG A 521 -14.13 -13.30 17.31
CA ARG A 521 -14.21 -12.28 18.34
C ARG A 521 -14.11 -10.90 17.71
N LEU A 522 -14.72 -9.92 18.37
CA LEU A 522 -14.61 -8.52 17.97
C LEU A 522 -13.15 -8.07 17.98
N GLN A 523 -12.73 -7.46 16.87
CA GLN A 523 -11.44 -6.79 16.76
C GLN A 523 -11.45 -5.45 17.50
N ASP A 524 -10.27 -4.97 17.88
CA ASP A 524 -10.13 -3.74 18.68
C ASP A 524 -10.75 -2.51 17.97
N ASN A 525 -10.60 -2.37 16.65
CA ASN A 525 -11.21 -1.30 15.85
C ASN A 525 -12.73 -1.41 15.76
N GLN A 526 -13.28 -2.62 15.61
CA GLN A 526 -14.73 -2.87 15.63
C GLN A 526 -15.34 -2.46 16.96
N ILE A 527 -14.69 -2.81 18.09
CA ILE A 527 -15.13 -2.40 19.42
C ILE A 527 -15.18 -0.87 19.53
N ARG A 528 -14.15 -0.16 19.05
CA ARG A 528 -14.13 1.30 19.07
C ARG A 528 -15.28 1.91 18.27
N TRP A 529 -15.59 1.36 17.10
CA TRP A 529 -16.72 1.80 16.28
C TRP A 529 -18.08 1.53 16.94
N LEU A 530 -18.27 0.35 17.52
CA LEU A 530 -19.50 0.01 18.24
C LEU A 530 -19.71 0.90 19.46
N GLU A 531 -18.67 1.13 20.26
CA GLU A 531 -18.71 2.02 21.42
C GLU A 531 -19.03 3.46 21.01
N TYR A 532 -18.41 3.95 19.92
CA TYR A 532 -18.70 5.27 19.36
C TYR A 532 -20.15 5.39 18.89
N CYS A 533 -20.67 4.36 18.20
CA CYS A 533 -22.05 4.32 17.74
C CYS A 533 -23.05 4.35 18.91
N VAL A 534 -22.84 3.54 19.94
CA VAL A 534 -23.68 3.52 21.14
C VAL A 534 -23.66 4.87 21.86
N ALA A 535 -22.48 5.50 21.99
CA ALA A 535 -22.34 6.82 22.61
C ALA A 535 -23.10 7.93 21.89
N HIS A 536 -23.38 7.76 20.59
CA HIS A 536 -24.12 8.70 19.75
C HIS A 536 -25.53 8.19 19.38
N ALA A 537 -26.05 7.21 20.11
CA ALA A 537 -27.39 6.62 19.90
C ALA A 537 -27.62 6.08 18.48
N MET A 538 -26.57 5.59 17.82
CA MET A 538 -26.67 4.94 16.51
C MET A 538 -27.04 3.46 16.68
N PRO A 539 -27.98 2.94 15.88
CA PRO A 539 -28.48 1.57 16.00
C PRO A 539 -27.43 0.55 15.53
N VAL A 540 -26.69 -0.03 16.48
CA VAL A 540 -25.71 -1.09 16.26
C VAL A 540 -25.97 -2.30 17.14
N ALA A 541 -25.73 -3.50 16.60
CA ALA A 541 -25.75 -4.73 17.40
C ALA A 541 -24.69 -5.74 16.92
N VAL A 542 -24.37 -6.70 17.77
CA VAL A 542 -23.49 -7.84 17.44
C VAL A 542 -24.31 -9.12 17.38
N CYS A 543 -24.26 -9.82 16.25
CA CYS A 543 -24.94 -11.08 16.00
C CYS A 543 -23.95 -12.25 16.14
N TYR A 544 -24.08 -13.05 17.19
CA TYR A 544 -23.29 -14.27 17.37
C TYR A 544 -24.01 -15.46 16.75
N VAL A 545 -23.40 -16.05 15.71
CA VAL A 545 -23.99 -17.19 15.01
C VAL A 545 -23.60 -18.49 15.69
N GLN A 546 -24.61 -19.35 15.89
CA GLN A 546 -24.49 -20.73 16.32
C GLN A 546 -25.05 -21.64 15.23
N TRP A 547 -24.46 -22.82 15.06
CA TRP A 547 -24.99 -23.81 14.14
C TRP A 547 -26.02 -24.67 14.83
N GLU A 548 -27.11 -25.01 14.13
CA GLU A 548 -28.01 -26.07 14.57
C GLU A 548 -27.22 -27.37 14.79
N GLU A 549 -27.44 -28.04 15.92
CA GLU A 549 -26.85 -29.35 16.16
C GLU A 549 -27.44 -30.35 15.15
N ALA A 550 -26.57 -31.10 14.47
CA ALA A 550 -27.01 -32.18 13.59
C ALA A 550 -27.70 -33.24 14.46
N ALA A 551 -29.00 -33.45 14.24
CA ALA A 551 -29.81 -34.46 14.91
C ALA A 551 -29.35 -35.89 14.59
#